data_AF-C7SCX7-F1
#
_entry.id   AF-C7SCX7-F1
#
_cell.length_a   1.000
_cell.length_b   1.000
_cell.length_c   1.000
_cell.angle_alpha   90.00
_cell.angle_beta   90.00
_cell.angle_gamma   90.00
#
_symmetry.space_group_name_H-M   'P 1'
#
loop_
_entity.id
_entity.type
_entity.pdbx_description
1 polymer ?
#
loop_
_entity_poly.entity_id
_entity_poly.type
_entity_poly.pdbx_seq_one_letter_code
_entity_poly.pdbx_strand_id
1 'polypeptide(L)'
;MSDEEHHFESKADAGASKTYPQQAGTIRKNGYIVIKNRPCKVVEVSTSKTGKHGHAKCHFVGIDIFNGKKLEDIVPSSHNCDVPHVNRVDYQLIDISEDGFVSLLTENGNTKDDLRLPTDDSLLTQIKDGFGEGKDLVVSVMSAMGEEQICALKDIGPKN
;
A
#
# COMPACT_ATOMS: atom_id res chain seq x y z
N MET A 1 48.39 -3.10 8.24
CA MET A 1 47.21 -2.23 8.16
C MET A 1 46.73 -2.29 6.73
N SER A 2 45.66 -3.05 6.50
CA SER A 2 44.92 -3.04 5.24
C SER A 2 43.46 -3.13 5.66
N ASP A 3 42.83 -1.97 5.74
CA ASP A 3 41.38 -1.85 5.90
C ASP A 3 40.72 -2.46 4.66
N GLU A 4 40.03 -3.57 4.85
CA GLU A 4 39.07 -4.12 3.89
C GLU A 4 37.72 -3.47 4.19
N GLU A 5 37.47 -2.32 3.57
CA GLU A 5 36.13 -1.71 3.52
C GLU A 5 35.18 -2.66 2.79
N HIS A 6 34.42 -3.43 3.57
CA HIS A 6 33.23 -4.12 3.08
C HIS A 6 32.15 -3.08 2.79
N HIS A 7 32.17 -2.56 1.56
CA HIS A 7 31.03 -1.85 0.97
C HIS A 7 29.90 -2.87 0.82
N PHE A 8 29.01 -2.94 1.82
CA PHE A 8 27.77 -3.70 1.71
C PHE A 8 26.93 -3.04 0.62
N GLU A 9 26.84 -3.69 -0.54
CA GLU A 9 25.92 -3.30 -1.61
C GLU A 9 24.52 -3.21 -1.02
N SER A 10 23.99 -1.99 -1.00
CA SER A 10 22.58 -1.73 -0.75
C SER A 10 21.77 -2.57 -1.73
N LYS A 11 20.93 -3.43 -1.15
CA LYS A 11 20.01 -4.36 -1.82
C LYS A 11 19.49 -3.74 -3.13
N ALA A 12 20.06 -4.17 -4.25
CA ALA A 12 19.67 -3.71 -5.57
C ALA A 12 18.17 -3.98 -5.76
N ASP A 13 17.38 -2.92 -5.95
CA ASP A 13 15.99 -3.03 -6.42
C ASP A 13 16.08 -3.64 -7.82
N ALA A 14 15.95 -4.96 -7.88
CA ALA A 14 16.16 -5.75 -9.09
C ALA A 14 14.98 -5.55 -10.05
N GLY A 15 14.80 -4.33 -10.58
CA GLY A 15 13.99 -4.00 -11.77
C GLY A 15 12.59 -4.61 -11.84
N ALA A 16 12.01 -5.02 -10.71
CA ALA A 16 10.75 -5.75 -10.70
C ALA A 16 9.64 -4.79 -11.09
N SER A 17 8.83 -5.19 -12.08
CA SER A 17 7.70 -4.36 -12.50
C SER A 17 6.78 -4.09 -11.31
N LYS A 18 6.47 -2.81 -11.07
CA LYS A 18 5.57 -2.36 -10.00
C LYS A 18 4.11 -2.79 -10.21
N THR A 19 3.80 -3.20 -11.43
CA THR A 19 2.47 -3.63 -11.88
C THR A 19 2.58 -4.90 -12.73
N TYR A 20 1.47 -5.60 -12.89
CA TYR A 20 1.32 -6.67 -13.87
C TYR A 20 0.07 -6.43 -14.72
N PRO A 21 0.07 -6.84 -16.01
CA PRO A 21 -1.08 -6.69 -16.87
C PRO A 21 -2.17 -7.71 -16.51
N GLN A 22 -3.42 -7.27 -16.44
CA GLN A 22 -4.59 -8.13 -16.29
C GLN A 22 -5.72 -7.66 -17.21
N GLN A 23 -6.40 -8.60 -17.87
CA GLN A 23 -7.52 -8.27 -18.74
C GLN A 23 -8.66 -7.59 -17.96
N ALA A 24 -9.12 -6.43 -18.43
CA ALA A 24 -10.14 -5.60 -17.78
C ALA A 24 -11.41 -6.41 -17.39
N GLY A 25 -11.90 -7.25 -18.31
CA GLY A 25 -13.08 -8.09 -18.07
C GLY A 25 -12.93 -9.11 -16.93
N THR A 26 -11.73 -9.34 -16.40
CA THR A 26 -11.46 -10.25 -15.28
C THR A 26 -11.31 -9.55 -13.93
N ILE A 27 -11.15 -8.22 -13.92
CA ILE A 27 -11.06 -7.44 -12.69
C ILE A 27 -12.43 -7.45 -11.99
N ARG A 28 -12.43 -7.57 -10.66
CA ARG A 28 -13.62 -7.69 -9.82
C ARG A 28 -13.59 -6.65 -8.71
N LYS A 29 -14.75 -6.40 -8.10
CA LYS A 29 -14.87 -5.62 -6.86
C LYS A 29 -13.92 -6.18 -5.80
N ASN A 30 -13.32 -5.29 -5.01
CA ASN A 30 -12.24 -5.52 -4.06
C ASN A 30 -10.88 -5.91 -4.68
N GLY A 31 -10.79 -6.07 -5.99
CA GLY A 31 -9.50 -6.17 -6.70
C GLY A 31 -8.77 -4.82 -6.75
N TYR A 32 -7.61 -4.82 -7.38
CA TYR A 32 -6.81 -3.62 -7.60
C TYR A 32 -6.69 -3.29 -9.08
N ILE A 33 -6.51 -2.01 -9.38
CA ILE A 33 -6.30 -1.49 -10.73
C ILE A 33 -5.52 -0.17 -10.63
N VAL A 34 -4.67 0.11 -11.61
CA VAL A 34 -4.05 1.43 -11.74
C VAL A 34 -4.97 2.34 -12.56
N ILE A 35 -5.42 3.45 -11.97
CA ILE A 35 -6.20 4.48 -12.67
C ILE A 35 -5.40 5.77 -12.63
N LYS A 36 -5.07 6.34 -13.80
CA LYS A 36 -4.29 7.60 -13.92
C LYS A 36 -2.99 7.58 -13.10
N ASN A 37 -2.20 6.50 -13.21
CA ASN A 37 -0.96 6.25 -12.46
C ASN A 37 -1.11 6.19 -10.94
N ARG A 38 -2.31 5.91 -10.43
CA ARG A 38 -2.58 5.74 -9.00
C ARG A 38 -3.06 4.32 -8.70
N PRO A 39 -2.52 3.65 -7.67
CA PRO A 39 -3.00 2.33 -7.27
C PRO A 39 -4.34 2.46 -6.54
N CYS A 40 -5.39 1.86 -7.10
CA CYS A 40 -6.74 1.95 -6.58
C CYS A 40 -7.29 0.57 -6.20
N LYS A 41 -8.05 0.52 -5.10
CA LYS A 41 -8.93 -0.60 -4.78
C LYS A 41 -10.28 -0.40 -5.46
N VAL A 42 -10.71 -1.39 -6.24
CA VAL A 42 -11.98 -1.36 -6.98
C VAL A 42 -13.15 -1.49 -6.02
N VAL A 43 -14.03 -0.50 -5.98
CA VAL A 43 -15.26 -0.52 -5.16
C VAL A 43 -16.50 -0.88 -5.98
N GLU A 44 -16.46 -0.64 -7.29
CA GLU A 44 -17.54 -0.94 -8.23
C GLU A 44 -17.00 -1.32 -9.62
N VAL A 45 -17.68 -2.26 -10.28
CA VAL A 45 -17.44 -2.63 -11.68
C VAL A 45 -18.79 -2.74 -12.38
N SER A 46 -18.98 -1.95 -13.43
CA SER A 46 -20.14 -2.05 -14.31
C SER A 46 -19.69 -2.47 -15.71
N THR A 47 -20.39 -3.42 -16.34
CA THR A 47 -20.05 -3.87 -17.69
C THR A 47 -21.23 -3.57 -18.63
N SER A 48 -20.98 -2.77 -19.65
CA SER A 48 -21.96 -2.39 -20.66
C SER A 48 -21.63 -3.05 -22.00
N LYS A 49 -22.64 -3.58 -22.71
CA LYS A 49 -22.47 -4.05 -24.10
C LYS A 49 -22.67 -2.87 -25.04
N THR A 50 -21.73 -2.64 -25.95
CA THR A 50 -21.90 -1.61 -26.98
C THR A 50 -22.53 -2.23 -28.23
N GLY A 51 -23.80 -1.93 -28.53
CA GLY A 51 -24.47 -2.31 -29.78
C GLY A 51 -24.42 -3.82 -30.13
N LYS A 52 -24.73 -4.14 -31.40
CA LYS A 52 -24.84 -5.54 -31.90
C LYS A 52 -23.48 -6.25 -32.04
N HIS A 53 -22.41 -5.50 -32.36
CA HIS A 53 -21.09 -6.04 -32.67
C HIS A 53 -19.95 -5.45 -31.83
N GLY A 54 -20.26 -4.56 -30.88
CA GLY A 54 -19.21 -3.88 -30.14
C GLY A 54 -18.76 -4.66 -28.90
N HIS A 55 -17.51 -4.44 -28.52
CA HIS A 55 -16.91 -5.06 -27.33
C HIS A 55 -17.55 -4.50 -26.06
N ALA A 56 -17.71 -5.37 -25.05
CA ALA A 56 -18.16 -4.90 -23.75
C ALA A 56 -17.17 -3.87 -23.19
N LYS A 57 -17.67 -2.84 -22.50
CA LYS A 57 -16.87 -1.83 -21.81
C LYS A 57 -17.05 -2.01 -20.31
N CYS A 58 -15.95 -2.09 -19.58
CA CYS A 58 -15.92 -2.14 -18.13
C CYS A 58 -15.71 -0.71 -17.61
N HIS A 59 -16.66 -0.19 -16.85
CA HIS A 59 -16.54 1.02 -16.05
C HIS A 59 -16.11 0.62 -14.65
N PHE A 60 -14.95 1.12 -14.23
CA PHE A 60 -14.37 0.89 -12.93
C PHE A 60 -14.52 2.13 -12.08
N VAL A 61 -14.93 1.92 -10.83
CA VAL A 61 -14.84 2.92 -9.78
C VAL A 61 -13.86 2.39 -8.75
N GLY A 62 -12.77 3.12 -8.54
CA GLY A 62 -11.72 2.80 -7.59
C GLY A 62 -11.55 3.89 -6.54
N ILE A 63 -11.04 3.50 -5.37
CA ILE A 63 -10.56 4.41 -4.34
C ILE A 63 -9.05 4.23 -4.26
N ASP A 64 -8.31 5.33 -4.40
CA ASP A 64 -6.87 5.37 -4.18
C ASP A 64 -6.53 4.88 -2.77
N ILE A 65 -5.60 3.93 -2.68
CA ILE A 65 -5.30 3.25 -1.42
C ILE A 65 -4.48 4.10 -0.43
N PHE A 66 -3.90 5.21 -0.87
CA PHE A 66 -3.06 6.09 -0.05
C PHE A 66 -3.78 7.38 0.33
N ASN A 67 -4.40 8.04 -0.65
CA ASN A 67 -5.03 9.36 -0.43
C ASN A 67 -6.57 9.31 -0.33
N GLY A 68 -7.20 8.15 -0.52
CA GLY A 68 -8.65 7.98 -0.41
C GLY A 68 -9.48 8.64 -1.52
N LYS A 69 -8.86 9.23 -2.56
CA LYS A 69 -9.58 9.88 -3.65
C LYS A 69 -10.27 8.84 -4.54
N LYS A 70 -11.52 9.12 -4.87
CA LYS A 70 -12.30 8.34 -5.83
C LYS A 70 -11.81 8.64 -7.25
N LEU A 71 -11.49 7.58 -8.00
CA LEU A 71 -11.07 7.63 -9.40
C LEU A 71 -11.92 6.67 -10.23
N GLU A 72 -12.16 7.03 -11.48
CA GLU A 72 -13.00 6.25 -12.40
C GLU A 72 -12.32 6.12 -13.76
N ASP A 73 -12.54 4.99 -14.42
CA ASP A 73 -12.04 4.73 -15.76
C ASP A 73 -12.97 3.78 -16.54
N ILE A 74 -12.95 3.86 -17.87
CA ILE A 74 -13.71 2.99 -18.76
C ILE A 74 -12.76 2.33 -19.75
N VAL A 75 -12.63 1.01 -19.64
CA VAL A 75 -11.71 0.22 -20.47
C VAL A 75 -12.50 -0.86 -21.22
N PRO A 76 -12.24 -1.10 -22.51
CA PRO A 76 -12.85 -2.23 -23.19
C PRO A 76 -12.45 -3.55 -22.52
N SER A 77 -13.40 -4.48 -22.37
CA SER A 77 -13.22 -5.70 -21.55
C SER A 77 -12.11 -6.63 -22.04
N SER A 78 -11.69 -6.50 -23.30
CA SER A 78 -10.59 -7.26 -23.92
C SER A 78 -9.21 -6.62 -23.75
N HIS A 79 -9.13 -5.35 -23.33
CA HIS A 79 -7.85 -4.68 -23.14
C HIS A 79 -7.25 -5.07 -21.78
N ASN A 80 -5.92 -5.03 -21.70
CA ASN A 80 -5.22 -5.17 -20.44
C ASN A 80 -5.22 -3.84 -19.68
N CYS A 81 -5.41 -3.94 -18.37
CA CYS A 81 -5.15 -2.88 -17.41
C CYS A 81 -3.93 -3.24 -16.58
N ASP A 82 -3.22 -2.24 -16.08
CA ASP A 82 -2.20 -2.44 -15.07
C ASP A 82 -2.85 -2.70 -13.71
N VAL A 83 -2.37 -3.73 -13.01
CA VAL A 83 -2.74 -4.04 -11.65
C VAL A 83 -1.51 -3.88 -10.76
N PRO A 84 -1.57 -3.06 -9.69
CA PRO A 84 -0.41 -2.85 -8.84
C PRO A 84 -0.14 -4.08 -7.97
N HIS A 85 1.14 -4.36 -7.70
CA HIS A 85 1.52 -5.20 -6.58
C HIS A 85 1.27 -4.43 -5.29
N VAL A 86 0.36 -4.93 -4.45
CA VAL A 86 0.03 -4.34 -3.15
C VAL A 86 0.46 -5.29 -2.06
N ASN A 87 1.46 -4.89 -1.28
CA ASN A 87 1.94 -5.64 -0.14
C ASN A 87 1.47 -4.96 1.15
N ARG A 88 1.20 -5.78 2.17
CA ARG A 88 0.99 -5.30 3.53
C ARG A 88 1.91 -6.06 4.46
N VAL A 89 2.65 -5.33 5.28
CA VAL A 89 3.58 -5.89 6.26
C VAL A 89 3.29 -5.24 7.60
N ASP A 90 3.23 -6.08 8.63
CA ASP A 90 3.03 -5.65 10.01
C ASP A 90 4.39 -5.44 10.67
N TYR A 91 4.55 -4.31 11.35
CA TYR A 91 5.78 -3.96 12.08
C TYR A 91 5.43 -3.55 13.50
N GLN A 92 6.30 -3.88 14.45
CA GLN A 92 6.15 -3.38 15.83
C GLN A 92 6.63 -1.93 15.91
N LEU A 93 5.81 -1.07 16.49
CA LEU A 93 6.18 0.33 16.73
C LEU A 93 7.14 0.39 17.93
N ILE A 94 8.33 0.95 17.73
CA ILE A 94 9.35 1.13 18.77
C ILE A 94 9.27 2.54 19.33
N ASP A 95 9.27 3.54 18.45
CA ASP A 95 9.35 4.94 18.84
C ASP A 95 8.67 5.88 17.84
N ILE A 96 8.29 7.06 18.32
CA ILE A 96 7.75 8.17 17.53
C ILE A 96 8.62 9.40 17.78
N SER A 97 9.36 9.82 16.76
CA SER A 97 10.22 11.00 16.82
C SER A 97 9.40 12.31 16.83
N GLU A 98 9.97 13.37 17.43
CA GLU A 98 9.32 14.69 17.55
C GLU A 98 9.01 15.34 16.19
N ASP A 99 9.80 15.01 15.15
CA ASP A 99 9.62 15.47 13.78
C ASP A 99 8.60 14.64 12.98
N GLY A 100 7.95 13.67 13.63
CA GLY A 100 6.83 12.89 13.10
C GLY A 100 7.24 11.63 12.33
N PHE A 101 8.50 11.23 12.37
CA PHE A 101 8.95 9.91 11.89
C PHE A 101 8.70 8.82 12.93
N VAL A 102 8.56 7.58 12.47
CA VAL A 102 8.36 6.41 13.34
C VAL A 102 9.50 5.42 13.17
N SER A 103 9.92 4.81 14.27
CA SER A 103 10.84 3.67 14.27
C SER A 103 10.06 2.37 14.38
N LEU A 104 10.21 1.52 13.37
CA LEU A 104 9.48 0.25 13.26
C LEU A 104 10.46 -0.94 13.32
N LEU A 105 10.18 -1.92 14.17
CA LEU A 105 10.95 -3.16 14.23
C LEU A 105 10.55 -4.10 13.10
N THR A 106 11.53 -4.52 12.31
CA THR A 106 11.37 -5.56 11.30
C THR A 106 11.61 -6.95 11.92
N GLU A 107 11.07 -8.00 11.30
CA GLU A 107 11.26 -9.39 11.76
C GLU A 107 12.74 -9.83 11.82
N ASN A 108 13.61 -9.16 11.06
CA ASN A 108 15.04 -9.45 11.03
C ASN A 108 15.83 -8.75 12.16
N GLY A 109 15.15 -8.02 13.05
CA GLY A 109 15.77 -7.28 14.15
C GLY A 109 16.35 -5.91 13.77
N ASN A 110 16.19 -5.49 12.50
CA ASN A 110 16.55 -4.14 12.05
C ASN A 110 15.40 -3.15 12.30
N THR A 111 15.71 -1.86 12.33
CA THR A 111 14.73 -0.77 12.39
C THR A 111 14.44 -0.20 11.00
N LYS A 112 13.20 0.26 10.80
CA LYS A 112 12.75 1.02 9.65
C LYS A 112 12.28 2.40 10.15
N ASP A 113 13.04 3.42 9.77
CA ASP A 113 12.93 4.79 10.30
C ASP A 113 12.59 5.84 9.21
N ASP A 114 12.20 5.38 8.01
CA ASP A 114 11.91 6.19 6.83
C ASP A 114 10.43 6.57 6.68
N LEU A 115 9.55 6.06 7.56
CA LEU A 115 8.12 6.32 7.51
C LEU A 115 7.72 7.43 8.46
N ARG A 116 6.74 8.23 8.02
CA ARG A 116 6.07 9.23 8.83
C ARG A 116 4.76 8.71 9.35
N LEU A 117 4.29 9.34 10.43
CA LEU A 117 2.94 9.15 10.92
C LEU A 117 1.90 9.37 9.81
N PRO A 118 0.79 8.60 9.81
CA PRO A 118 -0.22 8.71 8.76
C PRO A 118 -0.91 10.07 8.80
N THR A 119 -1.38 10.52 7.63
CA THR A 119 -2.14 11.78 7.50
C THR A 119 -3.62 11.64 7.89
N ASP A 120 -4.09 10.41 8.12
CA ASP A 120 -5.45 10.16 8.60
C ASP A 120 -5.53 10.49 10.10
N ASP A 121 -6.31 11.49 10.46
CA ASP A 121 -6.40 11.99 11.84
C ASP A 121 -6.85 10.92 12.84
N SER A 122 -7.74 10.00 12.41
CA SER A 122 -8.25 8.95 13.29
C SER A 122 -7.18 7.92 13.62
N LEU A 123 -6.43 7.48 12.62
CA LEU A 123 -5.33 6.54 12.78
C LEU A 123 -4.14 7.19 13.51
N LEU A 124 -3.85 8.45 13.20
CA LEU A 124 -2.81 9.24 13.87
C LEU A 124 -3.07 9.33 15.38
N THR A 125 -4.31 9.65 15.76
CA THR A 125 -4.72 9.77 17.16
C THR A 125 -4.60 8.42 17.87
N GLN A 126 -5.09 7.34 17.26
CA GLN A 126 -4.97 5.99 17.83
C GLN A 126 -3.52 5.55 18.06
N ILE A 127 -2.62 5.86 17.12
CA ILE A 127 -1.20 5.54 17.25
C ILE A 127 -0.57 6.32 18.40
N LYS A 128 -0.79 7.64 18.45
CA LYS A 128 -0.20 8.51 19.49
C LYS A 128 -0.73 8.19 20.87
N ASP A 129 -2.04 8.00 21.02
CA ASP A 129 -2.67 7.68 22.30
C ASP A 129 -2.21 6.31 22.78
N GLY A 130 -2.23 5.29 21.91
CA GLY A 130 -1.79 3.95 22.28
C GLY A 130 -0.31 3.91 22.68
N PHE A 131 0.55 4.65 21.97
CA PHE A 131 1.96 4.76 22.31
C PHE A 131 2.18 5.51 23.63
N GLY A 132 1.45 6.61 23.86
CA GLY A 132 1.50 7.37 25.11
C GLY A 132 0.97 6.62 26.33
N GLU A 133 0.05 5.68 26.12
CA GLU A 133 -0.43 4.75 27.15
C GLU A 133 0.55 3.59 27.44
N GLY A 134 1.64 3.48 26.67
CA GLY A 134 2.64 2.42 26.81
C GLY A 134 2.17 1.05 26.30
N LYS A 135 1.25 1.02 25.32
CA LYS A 135 0.78 -0.23 24.71
C LYS A 135 1.78 -0.77 23.70
N ASP A 136 1.81 -2.10 23.59
CA ASP A 136 2.53 -2.79 22.51
C ASP A 136 1.73 -2.71 21.21
N LEU A 137 2.16 -1.80 20.34
CA LEU A 137 1.48 -1.51 19.08
C LEU A 137 2.18 -2.18 17.89
N VAL A 138 1.38 -2.78 17.01
CA VAL A 138 1.79 -3.21 15.68
C VAL A 138 1.07 -2.39 14.62
N VAL A 139 1.83 -1.77 13.75
CA VAL A 139 1.32 -0.99 12.62
C VAL A 139 1.41 -1.79 11.32
N SER A 140 0.34 -1.77 10.54
CA SER A 140 0.33 -2.36 9.19
C SER A 140 0.71 -1.30 8.17
N VAL A 141 1.84 -1.49 7.49
CA VAL A 141 2.29 -0.64 6.39
C VAL A 141 1.86 -1.28 5.07
N MET A 142 1.18 -0.50 4.23
CA MET A 142 0.86 -0.89 2.87
C MET A 142 1.86 -0.27 1.91
N SER A 143 2.37 -1.07 0.97
CA SER A 143 3.25 -0.60 -0.10
C SER A 143 2.72 -0.98 -1.48
N ALA A 144 2.78 -0.03 -2.41
CA ALA A 144 2.37 -0.22 -3.80
C ALA A 144 3.02 0.84 -4.69
N MET A 145 3.52 0.44 -5.86
CA MET A 145 4.11 1.34 -6.86
C MET A 145 5.26 2.23 -6.36
N GLY A 146 5.92 1.87 -5.25
CA GLY A 146 7.00 2.63 -4.63
C GLY A 146 6.53 3.71 -3.64
N GLU A 147 5.25 3.73 -3.29
CA GLU A 147 4.69 4.51 -2.18
C GLU A 147 4.38 3.57 -1.02
N GLU A 148 4.65 4.01 0.21
CA GLU A 148 4.40 3.27 1.45
C GLU A 148 3.65 4.15 2.46
N GLN A 149 2.68 3.58 3.15
CA GLN A 149 1.91 4.31 4.17
C GLN A 149 1.40 3.35 5.25
N ILE A 150 1.40 3.83 6.50
CA ILE A 150 0.72 3.16 7.62
C ILE A 150 -0.79 3.22 7.36
N CYS A 151 -1.45 2.06 7.38
CA CYS A 151 -2.86 1.94 7.01
C CYS A 151 -3.74 1.27 8.07
N ALA A 152 -3.13 0.63 9.08
CA ALA A 152 -3.87 0.06 10.20
C ALA A 152 -2.98 -0.04 11.45
N LEU A 153 -3.64 -0.15 12.60
CA LEU A 153 -3.05 -0.35 13.92
C LEU A 153 -3.67 -1.60 14.55
N LYS A 154 -2.84 -2.40 15.23
CA LYS A 154 -3.23 -3.51 16.08
C LYS A 154 -2.60 -3.32 17.45
N ASP A 155 -3.42 -3.28 18.49
CA ASP A 155 -2.97 -3.36 19.88
C ASP A 155 -2.80 -4.85 20.23
N ILE A 156 -1.58 -5.25 20.59
CA ILE A 156 -1.27 -6.64 20.92
C ILE A 156 -1.50 -6.92 22.41
N GLY A 157 -1.63 -5.88 23.24
CA GLY A 157 -1.71 -6.01 24.69
C GLY A 157 -0.48 -6.70 25.29
N PRO A 158 -0.37 -6.75 26.63
CA PRO A 158 0.70 -7.49 27.28
C PRO A 158 0.58 -8.98 26.92
N LYS A 159 1.69 -9.58 26.47
CA LYS A 159 1.81 -11.04 26.39
C LYS A 159 1.68 -11.62 27.80
N ASN A 160 0.51 -12.19 28.11
CA ASN A 160 0.31 -13.01 29.32
C ASN A 160 1.27 -14.20 29.34
#